data_AF-A0A7L4PJQ0-F1
#
_entry.id   AF-A0A7L4PJQ0-F1
#
_cell.length_a   1.000
_cell.length_b   1.000
_cell.length_c   1.000
_cell.angle_alpha   90.00
_cell.angle_beta   90.00
_cell.angle_gamma   90.00
#
_symmetry.space_group_name_H-M   'P 1'
#
loop_
_entity.id
_entity.type
_entity.pdbx_description
1 polymer ?
#
loop_
_entity_poly.entity_id
_entity_poly.type
_entity_poly.pdbx_seq_one_letter_code
_entity_poly.pdbx_strand_id
1 'polypeptide(L)'
;WGQPPAILKGWVDRVLRAGVAYQFLEGDGGEGVPCGLLQARAALVFNTSNTPPAREMQAFGDPLEREWRSCIFDLCGVRRFYRKVFSVVVTSTPEERSAWLDEVQDAVTSHFPSGR
;
A
#
# COMPACT_ATOMS: atom_id res chain seq x y z
N TRP A 1 -14.33 -7.26 4.57
CA TRP A 1 -12.93 -7.68 4.65
C TRP A 1 -12.06 -6.67 3.90
N GLY A 2 -12.13 -5.38 4.30
CA GLY A 2 -11.38 -4.26 3.69
C GLY A 2 -9.90 -4.33 4.08
N GLN A 3 -9.28 -5.45 3.70
CA GLN A 3 -7.97 -5.91 4.10
C GLN A 3 -7.33 -6.63 2.91
N PRO A 4 -6.00 -6.78 2.89
CA PRO A 4 -5.30 -7.58 1.89
C PRO A 4 -5.77 -9.05 1.89
N PRO A 5 -5.65 -9.76 0.75
CA PRO A 5 -5.84 -11.21 0.72
C PRO A 5 -4.97 -11.92 1.76
N ALA A 6 -5.46 -13.00 2.36
CA ALA A 6 -4.79 -13.67 3.47
C ALA A 6 -3.32 -14.06 3.17
N ILE A 7 -3.02 -14.49 1.94
CA ILE A 7 -1.64 -14.79 1.52
C ILE A 7 -0.73 -13.55 1.55
N LEU A 8 -1.24 -12.38 1.16
CA LEU A 8 -0.51 -11.12 1.19
C LEU A 8 -0.35 -10.62 2.63
N LYS A 9 -1.40 -10.73 3.44
CA LYS A 9 -1.32 -10.39 4.87
C LYS A 9 -0.32 -11.31 5.60
N GLY A 10 -0.34 -12.61 5.30
CA GLY A 10 0.62 -13.57 5.83
C GLY A 10 2.05 -13.33 5.36
N TRP A 11 2.24 -12.83 4.12
CA TRP A 11 3.56 -12.39 3.66
C TRP A 11 4.05 -11.19 4.46
N VAL A 12 3.21 -10.18 4.68
CA VAL A 12 3.54 -9.03 5.54
C VAL A 12 3.97 -9.50 6.92
N ASP A 13 3.19 -10.38 7.55
CA ASP A 13 3.45 -10.86 8.92
C ASP A 13 4.74 -11.68 9.07
N ARG A 14 5.18 -12.32 7.98
CA ARG A 14 6.34 -13.22 7.96
C ARG A 14 7.61 -12.57 7.42
N VAL A 15 7.49 -11.51 6.61
CA VAL A 15 8.62 -10.85 5.95
C VAL A 15 8.92 -9.48 6.55
N LEU A 16 7.91 -8.69 6.89
CA LEU A 16 8.10 -7.38 7.52
C LEU A 16 8.24 -7.54 9.04
N ARG A 17 9.40 -8.06 9.45
CA ARG A 17 9.71 -8.40 10.85
C ARG A 17 10.65 -7.38 11.50
N ALA A 18 10.64 -7.35 12.83
CA ALA A 18 11.65 -6.65 13.62
C ALA A 18 13.06 -7.13 13.26
N GLY A 19 14.02 -6.20 13.15
CA GLY A 19 15.40 -6.43 12.68
C GLY A 19 15.55 -6.58 11.16
N VAL A 20 14.44 -6.63 10.41
CA VAL A 20 14.46 -6.75 8.94
C VAL A 20 13.83 -5.52 8.29
N ALA A 21 12.58 -5.20 8.65
CA ALA A 21 11.82 -4.09 8.06
C ALA A 21 11.66 -2.90 9.02
N TYR A 22 11.75 -3.14 10.33
CA TYR A 22 11.74 -2.11 11.36
C TYR A 22 12.49 -2.60 12.60
N GLN A 23 12.82 -1.72 13.55
CA GLN A 23 13.38 -2.09 14.84
C GLN A 23 12.93 -1.13 15.94
N PHE A 24 12.81 -1.63 17.17
CA PHE A 24 12.65 -0.77 18.34
C PHE A 24 14.02 -0.31 18.85
N LEU A 25 14.06 0.84 19.52
CA LEU A 25 15.32 1.40 20.02
C LEU A 25 15.82 0.66 21.27
N GLU A 26 17.11 0.77 21.56
CA GLU A 26 17.66 0.14 22.77
C GLU A 26 17.02 0.74 24.03
N GLY A 27 16.47 -0.14 24.89
CA GLY A 27 15.70 0.25 26.08
C GLY A 27 14.18 0.38 25.86
N ASP A 28 13.69 0.21 24.63
CA ASP A 28 12.26 0.12 24.29
C ASP A 28 11.83 -1.36 24.29
N GLY A 29 10.81 -1.70 25.09
CA GLY A 29 10.27 -3.06 25.19
C GLY A 29 9.39 -3.47 24.00
N GLY A 30 9.23 -2.61 23.01
CA GLY A 30 8.36 -2.78 21.85
C GLY A 30 7.11 -1.90 21.87
N GLU A 31 6.99 -1.02 22.85
CA GLU A 31 5.90 -0.06 23.02
C GLU A 31 6.10 1.27 22.28
N GLY A 32 7.34 1.60 21.92
CA GLY A 32 7.67 2.85 21.24
C GLY A 32 7.41 2.83 19.74
N VAL A 33 7.62 3.98 19.09
CA VAL A 33 7.51 4.10 17.63
C VAL A 33 8.77 3.48 17.00
N PRO A 34 8.65 2.44 16.17
CA PRO A 34 9.82 1.76 15.64
C PRO A 34 10.55 2.61 14.59
N CYS A 35 11.85 2.37 14.47
CA CYS A 35 12.67 2.87 13.38
C CYS A 35 12.54 1.95 12.17
N GLY A 36 12.08 2.50 11.03
CA GLY A 36 12.00 1.77 9.77
C GLY A 36 13.36 1.43 9.18
N LEU A 37 13.52 0.21 8.65
CA LEU A 37 14.77 -0.30 8.10
C LEU A 37 14.74 -0.48 6.58
N LEU A 38 13.56 -0.46 5.95
CA LEU A 38 13.45 -0.66 4.51
C LEU A 38 14.11 0.50 3.74
N GLN A 39 15.02 0.16 2.84
CA GLN A 39 15.73 1.13 1.98
C GLN A 39 14.96 1.42 0.68
N ALA A 40 13.64 1.16 0.65
CA ALA A 40 12.83 1.37 -0.53
C ALA A 40 12.59 2.87 -0.77
N ARG A 41 12.83 3.32 -2.01
CA ARG A 41 12.58 4.72 -2.42
C ARG A 41 11.12 5.10 -2.34
N ALA A 42 10.22 4.19 -2.73
CA ALA A 42 8.78 4.39 -2.73
C ALA A 42 8.04 3.05 -2.62
N ALA A 43 6.78 3.11 -2.21
CA ALA A 43 5.85 1.99 -2.23
C ALA A 43 4.60 2.37 -3.04
N LEU A 44 4.24 1.53 -4.01
CA LEU A 44 3.07 1.70 -4.86
C LEU A 44 2.10 0.54 -4.59
N VAL A 45 0.84 0.85 -4.28
CA VAL A 45 -0.22 -0.13 -4.06
C VAL A 45 -1.34 0.10 -5.07
N PHE A 46 -1.66 -0.92 -5.86
CA PHE A 46 -2.79 -0.91 -6.76
C PHE A 46 -3.83 -1.89 -6.25
N ASN A 47 -5.03 -1.41 -5.94
CA ASN A 47 -6.14 -2.24 -5.53
C ASN A 47 -7.26 -2.18 -6.56
N THR A 48 -8.03 -3.26 -6.67
CA THR A 48 -9.27 -3.30 -7.43
C THR A 48 -10.44 -3.47 -6.48
N SER A 49 -11.55 -2.78 -6.71
CA SER A 49 -12.75 -2.89 -5.89
C SER A 49 -14.03 -2.76 -6.72
N ASN A 50 -15.13 -3.27 -6.19
CA ASN A 50 -16.47 -3.06 -6.75
C ASN A 50 -17.29 -2.04 -5.95
N THR A 51 -16.76 -1.52 -4.83
CA THR A 51 -17.41 -0.44 -4.09
C THR A 51 -17.09 0.89 -4.78
N PRO A 52 -18.11 1.72 -5.13
CA PRO A 52 -17.86 3.07 -5.63
C PRO A 52 -17.07 3.92 -4.61
N PRO A 53 -16.12 4.77 -5.04
CA PRO A 53 -15.25 5.53 -4.13
C PRO A 53 -15.98 6.37 -3.09
N ALA A 54 -17.06 7.05 -3.51
CA ALA A 54 -17.86 7.88 -2.60
C ALA A 54 -18.49 7.06 -1.46
N ARG A 55 -18.97 5.85 -1.77
CA ARG A 55 -19.54 4.93 -0.78
C ARG A 55 -18.45 4.35 0.12
N GLU A 56 -17.30 3.96 -0.43
CA GLU A 56 -16.17 3.45 0.35
C GLU A 56 -15.74 4.47 1.40
N MET A 57 -15.59 5.73 0.99
CA MET A 57 -15.22 6.81 1.89
C MET A 57 -16.30 7.09 2.95
N GLN A 58 -17.57 7.19 2.55
CA GLN A 58 -18.67 7.50 3.47
C GLN A 58 -18.91 6.39 4.50
N ALA A 59 -18.83 5.13 4.09
CA ALA A 59 -19.19 4.00 4.94
C ALA A 59 -18.00 3.47 5.77
N PHE A 60 -16.78 3.49 5.21
CA PHE A 60 -15.61 2.80 5.79
C PHE A 60 -14.41 3.71 6.01
N GLY A 61 -14.36 4.88 5.37
CA GLY A 61 -13.22 5.80 5.47
C GLY A 61 -11.93 5.29 4.82
N ASP A 62 -12.03 4.35 3.86
CA ASP A 62 -10.92 3.72 3.14
C ASP A 62 -9.83 3.12 4.08
N PRO A 63 -10.15 2.03 4.80
CA PRO A 63 -9.23 1.45 5.80
C PRO A 63 -7.90 0.99 5.21
N LEU A 64 -7.89 0.54 3.95
CA LEU A 64 -6.68 0.09 3.25
C LEU A 64 -5.69 1.22 3.00
N GLU A 65 -6.15 2.47 2.88
CA GLU A 65 -5.26 3.62 2.80
C GLU A 65 -4.38 3.70 4.06
N ARG A 66 -4.99 3.59 5.24
CA ARG A 66 -4.27 3.66 6.52
C ARG A 66 -3.44 2.40 6.77
N GLU A 67 -3.97 1.22 6.47
CA GLU A 67 -3.25 -0.05 6.65
C GLU A 67 -1.94 -0.05 5.86
N TRP A 68 -1.98 0.31 4.57
CA TRP A 68 -0.77 0.35 3.76
C TRP A 68 0.13 1.55 4.08
N ARG A 69 -0.42 2.77 4.11
CA ARG A 69 0.38 3.98 4.29
C ARG A 69 1.02 4.01 5.67
N SER A 70 0.21 3.97 6.72
CA SER A 70 0.63 4.26 8.08
C SER A 70 1.12 3.02 8.81
N CYS A 71 0.34 1.93 8.78
CA CYS A 71 0.65 0.76 9.59
C CYS A 71 1.76 -0.11 8.99
N ILE A 72 1.93 -0.11 7.67
CA ILE A 72 2.92 -0.94 6.98
C ILE A 72 4.11 -0.11 6.50
N PHE A 73 3.91 0.80 5.55
CA PHE A 73 5.04 1.43 4.86
C PHE A 73 5.71 2.53 5.69
N ASP A 74 4.97 3.42 6.33
CA ASP A 74 5.54 4.47 7.18
C ASP A 74 6.23 3.86 8.41
N LEU A 75 5.61 2.87 9.05
CA LEU A 75 6.22 2.07 10.12
C LEU A 75 7.56 1.45 9.69
N CYS A 76 7.64 0.93 8.47
CA CYS A 76 8.87 0.34 7.92
C CYS A 76 9.83 1.36 7.29
N GLY A 77 9.54 2.67 7.38
CA GLY A 77 10.43 3.75 6.94
C GLY A 77 10.23 4.25 5.50
N VAL A 78 9.23 3.74 4.78
CA VAL A 78 8.96 4.09 3.38
C VAL A 78 7.95 5.24 3.30
N ARG A 79 8.45 6.47 3.24
CA ARG A 79 7.62 7.69 3.28
C ARG A 79 6.98 8.08 1.95
N ARG A 80 7.59 7.70 0.82
CA ARG A 80 6.99 7.96 -0.50
C ARG A 80 6.01 6.84 -0.82
N PHE A 81 4.73 7.11 -0.62
CA PHE A 81 3.67 6.14 -0.81
C PHE A 81 2.63 6.66 -1.80
N TYR A 82 2.28 5.80 -2.76
CA TYR A 82 1.19 6.02 -3.71
C TYR A 82 0.25 4.83 -3.66
N ARG A 83 -1.05 5.10 -3.63
CA ARG A 83 -2.07 4.07 -3.76
C ARG A 83 -3.16 4.52 -4.72
N LYS A 84 -3.60 3.60 -5.55
CA LYS A 84 -4.73 3.77 -6.45
C LYS A 84 -5.69 2.60 -6.31
N VAL A 85 -6.98 2.93 -6.23
CA VAL A 85 -8.06 1.96 -6.28
C VAL A 85 -8.78 2.10 -7.62
N PHE A 86 -8.83 1.02 -8.38
CA PHE A 86 -9.61 0.91 -9.61
C PHE A 86 -10.98 0.30 -9.28
N SER A 87 -12.04 1.09 -9.48
CA SER A 87 -13.41 0.74 -9.11
C SER A 87 -14.40 1.49 -10.02
N VAL A 88 -15.51 0.91 -10.46
CA VAL A 88 -16.14 -0.39 -10.13
C VAL A 88 -15.78 -1.44 -11.20
N VAL A 89 -15.01 -2.46 -10.85
CA VAL A 89 -14.44 -3.41 -11.85
C VAL A 89 -15.47 -4.33 -12.51
N VAL A 90 -16.49 -4.76 -11.76
CA VAL A 90 -17.46 -5.77 -12.24
C VAL A 90 -18.28 -5.28 -13.44
N THR A 91 -18.55 -3.98 -13.52
CA THR A 91 -19.32 -3.35 -14.61
C THR A 91 -18.44 -2.52 -15.55
N SER A 92 -17.12 -2.51 -15.36
CA SER A 92 -16.22 -1.69 -16.18
C SER A 92 -16.10 -2.22 -17.61
N THR A 93 -15.88 -1.34 -18.57
CA THR A 93 -15.63 -1.71 -19.97
C THR A 93 -14.16 -2.09 -20.23
N PRO A 94 -13.85 -2.77 -21.36
CA PRO A 94 -12.46 -2.98 -21.77
C PRO A 94 -11.65 -1.70 -21.92
N GLU A 95 -12.26 -0.61 -22.38
CA GLU A 95 -11.62 0.70 -22.57
C GLU A 95 -11.24 1.33 -21.23
N GLU A 96 -12.13 1.28 -20.24
CA GLU A 96 -11.81 1.74 -18.87
C GLU A 96 -10.65 0.96 -18.27
N ARG A 97 -10.63 -0.37 -18.47
CA ARG A 97 -9.53 -1.23 -17.99
C ARG A 97 -8.21 -0.94 -18.71
N SER A 98 -8.25 -0.65 -20.01
CA SER A 98 -7.07 -0.24 -20.77
C SER A 98 -6.51 1.06 -20.20
N ALA A 99 -7.35 2.06 -19.97
CA ALA A 99 -6.94 3.34 -19.39
C ALA A 99 -6.35 3.18 -17.97
N TRP A 100 -6.87 2.24 -17.17
CA TRP A 100 -6.29 1.92 -15.87
C TRP A 100 -4.89 1.31 -15.98
N LEU A 101 -4.64 0.46 -16.97
CA LEU A 101 -3.32 -0.11 -17.21
C LEU A 101 -2.32 0.98 -17.63
N ASP A 102 -2.75 1.93 -18.46
CA ASP A 102 -1.94 3.09 -18.82
C ASP A 102 -1.62 3.95 -17.58
N GLU A 103 -2.61 4.18 -16.69
CA GLU A 103 -2.39 4.89 -15.42
C GLU A 103 -1.37 4.16 -14.51
N VAL A 104 -1.40 2.82 -14.46
CA VAL A 104 -0.39 2.03 -13.74
C VAL A 104 1.00 2.25 -14.33
N GLN A 105 1.12 2.19 -15.66
CA GLN A 105 2.40 2.39 -16.34
C GLN A 105 3.00 3.78 -16.05
N ASP A 106 2.17 4.82 -16.14
CA ASP A 106 2.56 6.20 -15.85
C ASP A 106 2.97 6.38 -14.39
N ALA A 107 2.18 5.83 -13.46
CA ALA A 107 2.46 5.88 -12.03
C ALA A 107 3.80 5.20 -11.70
N VAL A 108 4.04 4.01 -12.25
CA VAL A 108 5.30 3.27 -12.04
C VAL A 108 6.48 4.06 -12.61
N THR A 109 6.38 4.56 -13.84
CA THR A 109 7.45 5.31 -14.51
C THR A 109 7.80 6.60 -13.74
N SER A 110 6.79 7.29 -13.21
CA SER A 110 6.97 8.53 -12.45
C SER A 110 7.69 8.30 -11.12
N HIS A 111 7.37 7.21 -10.42
CA HIS A 111 7.95 6.92 -9.10
C HIS A 111 9.31 6.21 -9.19
N PHE A 112 9.51 5.38 -10.23
CA PHE A 112 10.70 4.60 -10.51
C PHE A 112 11.24 4.87 -11.93
N PRO A 113 11.73 6.09 -12.22
CA PRO A 113 12.24 6.41 -13.55
C PRO A 113 13.49 5.57 -13.86
N SER A 114 13.56 5.03 -15.08
CA SER A 114 14.74 4.30 -15.56
C SER A 114 15.96 5.25 -15.63
N GLY A 115 17.02 4.96 -14.87
CA GLY A 115 18.27 5.72 -14.93
C GLY A 115 18.77 6.35 -13.62
N ARG A 116 18.43 5.80 -12.46
CA ARG A 116 19.13 6.06 -11.19
C ARG A 116 19.41 4.76 -10.45
#